data_AF-A0A2P6PYE9-F1
#
_entry.id   AF-A0A2P6PYE9-F1
#
_cell.length_a   1.000
_cell.length_b   1.000
_cell.length_c   1.000
_cell.angle_alpha   90.00
_cell.angle_beta   90.00
_cell.angle_gamma   90.00
#
_symmetry.space_group_name_H-M   'P 1'
#
loop_
_entity.id
_entity.type
_entity.pdbx_description
1 polymer ?
#
loop_
_entity_poly.entity_id
_entity_poly.type
_entity_poly.pdbx_seq_one_letter_code
_entity_poly.pdbx_strand_id
1 'polypeptide(L)'
;MENEDDYRTADSGDEESLSYSAGDDDYLPEDEQVDDFGEGRCPQENYILLKEEEIAKLQQDCISEVSTVLSISKSNACLLLPHFHWSVEDLQDEWFSDEDKVRDKAGLLKKPIVEHNASQNLTTTCEICFEEYYYSLNASSRSNSILTRQVMVLVGISYTHLQLFE
;
A
#
# COMPACT_ATOMS: atom_id res chain seq x y z
N MET A 1 -24.96 -32.91 -33.46
CA MET A 1 -23.74 -33.48 -34.05
C MET A 1 -22.63 -33.13 -33.09
N GLU A 2 -22.38 -34.10 -32.22
CA GLU A 2 -21.25 -34.18 -31.29
C GLU A 2 -19.95 -34.26 -32.10
N ASN A 3 -18.83 -33.82 -31.51
CA ASN A 3 -17.44 -34.17 -31.83
C ASN A 3 -16.55 -33.50 -30.73
N GLU A 4 -15.83 -34.16 -29.83
CA GLU A 4 -15.62 -35.60 -29.66
C GLU A 4 -14.17 -36.08 -29.50
N ASP A 5 -13.12 -35.30 -29.82
CA ASP A 5 -11.84 -35.95 -30.21
C ASP A 5 -10.61 -35.44 -29.44
N ASP A 6 -10.18 -36.34 -28.55
CA ASP A 6 -9.04 -36.38 -27.65
C ASP A 6 -7.70 -36.64 -28.41
N TYR A 7 -6.63 -35.92 -28.07
CA TYR A 7 -5.26 -36.33 -28.42
C TYR A 7 -4.31 -36.04 -27.25
N ARG A 8 -4.06 -37.08 -26.45
CA ARG A 8 -2.85 -37.20 -25.65
C ARG A 8 -1.79 -37.89 -26.50
N THR A 9 -0.62 -37.27 -26.63
CA THR A 9 0.60 -37.96 -27.02
C THR A 9 1.61 -37.81 -25.89
N ALA A 10 1.95 -38.95 -25.29
CA ALA A 10 3.09 -39.12 -24.39
C ALA A 10 4.02 -40.14 -25.05
N ASP A 11 5.30 -39.80 -25.18
CA ASP A 11 6.45 -40.72 -25.26
C ASP A 11 7.73 -39.85 -25.18
N SER A 12 8.55 -39.98 -24.13
CA SER A 12 9.75 -40.84 -24.08
C SER A 12 10.88 -40.29 -24.97
N GLY A 13 12.10 -40.05 -24.53
CA GLY A 13 12.83 -40.41 -23.33
C GLY A 13 14.31 -40.38 -23.73
N ASP A 14 15.18 -39.79 -22.93
CA ASP A 14 16.61 -40.06 -23.03
C ASP A 14 17.31 -39.89 -21.68
N GLU A 15 17.93 -41.01 -21.36
CA GLU A 15 18.74 -41.45 -20.24
C GLU A 15 20.22 -41.04 -20.42
N GLU A 16 20.88 -40.54 -19.38
CA GLU A 16 22.32 -40.69 -19.11
C GLU A 16 22.64 -39.83 -17.86
N SER A 17 23.44 -40.21 -16.86
CA SER A 17 24.30 -41.35 -16.64
C SER A 17 24.60 -41.37 -15.13
N LEU A 18 24.23 -42.46 -14.44
CA LEU A 18 24.58 -42.67 -13.03
C LEU A 18 25.93 -43.37 -12.96
N SER A 19 26.98 -42.60 -12.72
CA SER A 19 28.32 -43.12 -12.43
C SER A 19 28.44 -43.44 -10.94
N TYR A 20 28.23 -44.70 -10.58
CA TYR A 20 28.60 -45.27 -9.28
C TYR A 20 30.11 -45.58 -9.28
N SER A 21 30.88 -44.89 -8.45
CA SER A 21 32.22 -45.36 -8.08
C SER A 21 32.22 -45.73 -6.61
N ALA A 22 32.05 -47.02 -6.36
CA ALA A 22 32.32 -47.62 -5.06
C ALA A 22 33.84 -47.61 -4.83
N GLY A 23 34.29 -46.64 -4.05
CA GLY A 23 35.63 -46.58 -3.48
C GLY A 23 35.52 -46.72 -1.97
N ASP A 24 35.56 -47.98 -1.52
CA ASP A 24 35.79 -48.40 -0.15
C ASP A 24 37.30 -48.34 0.11
N ASP A 25 37.77 -47.48 1.01
CA ASP A 25 38.82 -47.80 2.00
C ASP A 25 38.99 -46.65 3.01
N ASP A 26 39.16 -47.06 4.25
CA ASP A 26 39.19 -46.33 5.50
C ASP A 26 40.49 -45.55 5.71
N TYR A 27 40.43 -44.40 6.39
CA TYR A 27 41.28 -44.01 7.55
C TYR A 27 41.03 -42.54 7.94
N LEU A 28 40.32 -42.33 9.05
CA LEU A 28 40.38 -41.13 9.89
C LEU A 28 41.72 -41.16 10.68
N PRO A 29 42.43 -40.04 10.94
CA PRO A 29 41.90 -39.09 11.94
C PRO A 29 42.32 -37.60 11.82
N GLU A 30 41.49 -36.76 12.43
CA GLU A 30 41.79 -35.56 13.23
C GLU A 30 42.98 -34.69 12.79
N ASP A 31 42.71 -33.62 12.05
CA ASP A 31 42.67 -32.24 12.56
C ASP A 31 42.41 -31.29 11.37
N GLU A 32 41.93 -30.07 11.68
CA GLU A 32 41.79 -28.93 10.77
C GLU A 32 40.48 -28.83 9.93
N GLN A 33 39.60 -27.95 10.43
CA GLN A 33 38.74 -27.02 9.68
C GLN A 33 37.96 -27.60 8.49
N VAL A 34 36.71 -27.99 8.76
CA VAL A 34 35.69 -28.25 7.73
C VAL A 34 34.87 -26.99 7.44
N ASP A 35 35.46 -26.10 6.67
CA ASP A 35 34.77 -25.13 5.83
C ASP A 35 34.25 -25.84 4.58
N ASP A 36 33.04 -26.42 4.65
CA ASP A 36 32.13 -26.61 3.50
C ASP A 36 30.81 -27.24 3.98
N PHE A 37 29.89 -26.41 4.50
CA PHE A 37 28.46 -26.71 4.38
C PHE A 37 27.94 -25.79 3.29
N GLY A 38 27.95 -26.30 2.06
CA GLY A 38 27.21 -25.84 0.89
C GLY A 38 26.82 -24.38 0.93
N GLU A 39 27.61 -23.55 0.27
CA GLU A 39 27.33 -22.16 -0.05
C GLU A 39 26.12 -22.08 -1.02
N GLY A 40 24.95 -22.51 -0.54
CA GLY A 40 23.68 -21.96 -0.98
C GLY A 40 23.72 -20.50 -0.58
N ARG A 41 24.21 -19.66 -1.50
CA ARG A 41 24.08 -18.21 -1.38
C ARG A 41 22.60 -17.90 -1.30
N CYS A 42 22.03 -17.90 -0.09
CA CYS A 42 20.85 -17.12 0.18
C CYS A 42 21.21 -15.70 -0.26
N PRO A 43 20.50 -15.12 -1.24
CA PRO A 43 20.62 -13.71 -1.49
C PRO A 43 20.45 -13.02 -0.13
N GLN A 44 21.45 -12.25 0.29
CA GLN A 44 21.33 -11.43 1.49
C GLN A 44 20.31 -10.35 1.12
N GLU A 45 19.03 -10.64 1.34
CA GLU A 45 17.96 -9.70 1.08
C GLU A 45 18.15 -8.53 2.04
N ASN A 46 18.54 -7.38 1.48
CA ASN A 46 18.69 -6.14 2.21
C ASN A 46 17.29 -5.59 2.50
N TYR A 47 16.68 -5.97 3.62
CA TYR A 47 15.44 -5.38 4.09
C TYR A 47 15.72 -4.34 5.19
N ILE A 48 14.86 -3.32 5.25
CA ILE A 48 14.89 -2.28 6.29
C ILE A 48 13.58 -2.38 7.07
N LEU A 49 13.68 -2.54 8.38
CA LEU A 49 12.51 -2.47 9.27
C LEU A 49 12.17 -1.01 9.52
N LEU A 50 11.00 -0.60 9.03
CA LEU A 50 10.45 0.73 9.31
C LEU A 50 9.45 0.65 10.45
N LYS A 51 9.54 1.62 11.36
CA LYS A 51 8.54 1.83 12.42
C LYS A 51 7.31 2.51 11.87
N GLU A 52 6.20 2.40 12.59
CA GLU A 52 4.94 3.09 12.26
C GLU A 52 5.14 4.60 12.07
N GLU A 53 5.95 5.23 12.91
CA GLU A 53 6.27 6.66 12.83
C GLU A 53 6.98 7.05 11.53
N GLU A 54 7.86 6.17 11.02
CA GLU A 54 8.60 6.39 9.79
C GLU A 54 7.69 6.24 8.57
N ILE A 55 6.81 5.24 8.59
CA ILE A 55 5.78 5.03 7.55
C ILE A 55 4.81 6.22 7.55
N ALA A 56 4.34 6.66 8.71
CA ALA A 56 3.44 7.80 8.82
C ALA A 56 4.08 9.09 8.30
N LYS A 57 5.37 9.29 8.55
CA LYS A 57 6.12 10.42 8.00
C LYS A 57 6.21 10.34 6.48
N LEU A 58 6.56 9.19 5.92
CA LEU A 58 6.61 9.00 4.46
C LEU A 58 5.26 9.30 3.80
N GLN A 59 4.16 8.80 4.38
CA GLN A 59 2.81 9.11 3.90
C GLN A 59 2.53 10.61 3.95
N GLN A 60 2.88 11.28 5.06
CA GLN A 60 2.64 12.71 5.22
C GLN A 60 3.47 13.57 4.25
N ASP A 61 4.69 13.13 3.94
CA ASP A 61 5.58 13.78 2.97
C ASP A 61 5.01 13.63 1.55
N CYS A 62 4.63 12.42 1.13
CA CYS A 62 3.96 12.18 -0.16
C CYS A 62 2.66 12.99 -0.29
N ILE A 63 1.82 13.01 0.75
CA ILE A 63 0.58 13.82 0.76
C ILE A 63 0.90 15.31 0.61
N SER A 64 1.97 15.79 1.26
CA SER A 64 2.34 17.20 1.21
C SER A 64 2.90 17.59 -0.16
N GLU A 65 3.69 16.71 -0.78
CA GLU A 65 4.20 16.88 -2.14
C GLU A 65 3.04 16.99 -3.14
N VAL A 66 2.16 15.98 -3.18
CA VAL A 66 0.99 15.95 -4.08
C VAL A 66 0.08 17.15 -3.84
N SER A 67 -0.18 17.51 -2.58
CA SER A 67 -0.98 18.69 -2.24
C SER A 67 -0.37 19.97 -2.80
N THR A 68 0.96 20.08 -2.80
CA THR A 68 1.68 21.25 -3.33
C THR A 68 1.66 21.26 -4.86
N VAL A 69 1.95 20.13 -5.50
CA VAL A 69 2.01 20.01 -6.96
C VAL A 69 0.63 20.22 -7.60
N LEU A 70 -0.40 19.54 -7.09
CA LEU A 70 -1.75 19.63 -7.64
C LEU A 70 -2.54 20.82 -7.11
N SER A 71 -1.98 21.60 -6.17
CA SER A 71 -2.65 22.74 -5.52
C SER A 71 -4.02 22.39 -4.90
N ILE A 72 -4.11 21.20 -4.31
CA ILE A 72 -5.30 20.69 -3.61
C ILE A 72 -5.09 20.63 -2.10
N SER A 73 -6.16 20.48 -1.33
CA SER A 73 -6.05 20.26 0.11
C SER A 73 -5.37 18.92 0.41
N LYS A 74 -4.63 18.86 1.53
CA LYS A 74 -4.02 17.61 2.01
C LYS A 74 -5.04 16.49 2.23
N SER A 75 -6.27 16.83 2.60
CA SER A 75 -7.37 15.86 2.73
C SER A 75 -7.69 15.21 1.38
N ASN A 76 -7.72 15.99 0.30
CA ASN A 76 -8.02 15.47 -1.04
C ASN A 76 -6.85 14.65 -1.58
N ALA A 77 -5.61 15.11 -1.39
CA ALA A 77 -4.41 14.35 -1.76
C ALA A 77 -4.35 12.99 -1.04
N CYS A 78 -4.71 12.95 0.25
CA CYS A 78 -4.80 11.72 1.04
C CYS A 78 -5.86 10.74 0.50
N LEU A 79 -6.95 11.23 -0.07
CA LEU A 79 -7.97 10.40 -0.71
C LEU A 79 -7.53 9.91 -2.09
N LEU A 80 -6.84 10.74 -2.86
CA LEU A 80 -6.41 10.42 -4.22
C LEU A 80 -5.32 9.34 -4.24
N LEU A 81 -4.30 9.45 -3.39
CA LEU A 81 -3.15 8.53 -3.40
C LEU A 81 -3.57 7.04 -3.38
N PRO A 82 -4.49 6.58 -2.52
CA PRO A 82 -5.00 5.21 -2.56
C PRO A 82 -5.69 4.81 -3.88
N HIS A 83 -6.40 5.71 -4.57
CA HIS A 83 -7.05 5.41 -5.85
C HIS A 83 -6.06 5.13 -6.99
N PHE A 84 -4.83 5.64 -6.84
CA PHE A 84 -3.72 5.44 -7.75
C PHE A 84 -2.65 4.52 -7.16
N HIS A 85 -2.99 3.73 -6.12
CA HIS A 85 -2.07 2.79 -5.48
C HIS A 85 -0.75 3.44 -5.01
N TRP A 86 -0.81 4.69 -4.57
CA TRP A 86 0.33 5.52 -4.17
C TRP A 86 1.33 5.84 -5.30
N SER A 87 0.97 5.62 -6.56
CA SER A 87 1.73 6.08 -7.72
C SER A 87 1.51 7.58 -7.94
N VAL A 88 2.54 8.37 -7.63
CA VAL A 88 2.49 9.83 -7.80
C VAL A 88 2.48 10.22 -9.28
N GLU A 89 3.19 9.47 -10.12
CA GLU A 89 3.27 9.70 -11.56
C GLU A 89 1.91 9.49 -12.23
N ASP A 90 1.27 8.34 -12.01
CA ASP A 90 -0.05 8.03 -12.59
C ASP A 90 -1.13 9.03 -12.12
N LEU A 91 -1.07 9.43 -10.84
CA LEU A 91 -1.96 10.44 -10.29
C LEU A 91 -1.77 11.79 -11.02
N GLN A 92 -0.52 12.23 -11.18
CA GLN A 92 -0.23 13.49 -11.86
C GLN A 92 -0.69 13.44 -13.32
N ASP A 93 -0.36 12.38 -14.04
CA ASP A 93 -0.71 12.23 -15.45
C ASP A 93 -2.23 12.24 -15.68
N GLU A 94 -3.00 11.48 -14.91
CA GLU A 94 -4.47 11.47 -15.02
C GLU A 94 -5.09 12.78 -14.51
N TRP A 95 -4.56 13.37 -13.44
CA TRP A 95 -5.06 14.65 -12.92
C TRP A 95 -4.87 15.78 -13.93
N PHE A 96 -3.69 15.86 -14.56
CA PHE A 96 -3.41 16.88 -15.57
C PHE A 96 -4.10 16.60 -16.91
N SER A 97 -4.47 15.35 -17.18
CA SER A 97 -5.24 14.97 -18.36
C SER A 97 -6.73 15.31 -18.23
N ASP A 98 -7.37 14.89 -17.13
CA ASP A 98 -8.79 15.14 -16.87
C ASP A 98 -9.08 15.17 -15.36
N GLU A 99 -8.89 16.35 -14.76
CA GLU A 99 -9.17 16.58 -13.33
C GLU A 99 -10.60 16.18 -12.95
N ASP A 100 -11.59 16.51 -13.78
CA ASP A 100 -13.01 16.33 -13.44
C ASP A 100 -13.37 14.86 -13.29
N LYS A 101 -12.90 14.03 -14.22
CA LYS A 101 -13.05 12.58 -14.14
C LYS A 101 -12.36 11.99 -12.91
N VAL A 102 -11.17 12.47 -12.56
CA VAL A 102 -10.44 12.01 -11.37
C VAL A 102 -11.21 12.37 -10.10
N ARG A 103 -11.74 13.59 -10.02
CA ARG A 103 -12.55 14.04 -8.88
C ARG A 103 -13.82 13.23 -8.73
N ASP A 104 -14.55 12.99 -9.81
CA ASP A 104 -15.79 12.21 -9.76
C ASP A 104 -15.52 10.76 -9.35
N LYS A 105 -14.45 10.15 -9.87
CA LYS A 105 -14.03 8.79 -9.51
C LYS A 105 -13.62 8.69 -8.03
N ALA A 106 -12.95 9.71 -7.50
CA ALA A 106 -12.51 9.77 -6.11
C ALA A 106 -13.55 10.37 -5.13
N GLY A 107 -14.73 10.78 -5.62
CA GLY A 107 -15.77 11.41 -4.80
C GLY A 107 -15.39 12.81 -4.26
N LEU A 108 -14.47 13.52 -4.93
CA LEU A 108 -14.00 14.85 -4.52
C LEU A 108 -14.95 15.96 -4.97
N LEU A 109 -15.73 16.47 -4.03
CA LEU A 109 -16.66 17.56 -4.29
C LEU A 109 -15.93 18.86 -4.67
N LYS A 110 -16.40 19.54 -5.73
CA LYS A 110 -15.87 20.83 -6.19
C LYS A 110 -16.22 22.00 -5.27
N LYS A 111 -17.34 21.90 -4.56
CA LYS A 111 -17.85 22.92 -3.64
C LYS A 111 -18.14 22.30 -2.28
N PRO A 112 -17.96 23.05 -1.17
CA PRO A 112 -18.39 22.58 0.14
C PRO A 112 -19.89 22.31 0.12
N ILE A 113 -20.31 21.17 0.69
CA ILE A 113 -21.74 20.80 0.80
C ILE A 113 -22.49 21.82 1.67
N VAL A 114 -21.79 22.43 2.63
CA VAL A 114 -22.37 23.35 3.60
C VAL A 114 -21.64 24.69 3.52
N GLU A 115 -22.33 25.70 3.02
CA GLU A 115 -21.92 27.08 3.20
C GLU A 115 -22.41 27.54 4.58
N HIS A 116 -21.51 27.55 5.55
CA HIS A 116 -21.82 28.15 6.85
C HIS A 116 -21.94 29.67 6.67
N ASN A 117 -23.16 30.16 6.55
CA ASN A 117 -23.43 31.59 6.66
C ASN A 117 -23.03 32.04 8.07
N ALA A 118 -21.89 32.72 8.19
CA ALA A 118 -21.32 33.22 9.45
C ALA A 118 -22.23 34.24 10.19
N SER A 119 -23.47 34.43 9.73
CA SER A 119 -24.36 35.50 10.13
C SER A 119 -25.47 35.07 11.09
N GLN A 120 -25.67 33.78 11.36
CA GLN A 120 -26.86 33.34 12.10
C GLN A 120 -26.54 32.23 13.10
N ASN A 121 -26.59 32.61 14.39
CA ASN A 121 -26.51 31.82 15.60
C ASN A 121 -25.10 31.51 16.12
N LEU A 122 -24.74 32.22 17.20
CA LEU A 122 -23.59 31.88 18.06
C LEU A 122 -23.83 30.60 18.87
N THR A 123 -25.03 30.01 18.81
CA THR A 123 -25.39 28.77 19.49
C THR A 123 -25.83 27.73 18.47
N THR A 124 -25.42 26.48 18.67
CA THR A 124 -25.87 25.33 17.88
C THR A 124 -26.09 24.16 18.79
N THR A 125 -27.23 23.49 18.63
CA THR A 125 -27.56 22.28 19.35
C THR A 125 -26.92 21.10 18.63
N CYS A 126 -26.16 20.28 19.35
CA CYS A 126 -25.60 19.04 18.81
C CYS A 126 -26.73 18.02 18.59
N GLU A 127 -26.92 17.51 17.38
CA GLU A 127 -27.96 16.51 17.09
C GLU A 127 -27.63 15.10 17.60
N ILE A 128 -26.41 14.88 18.11
CA ILE A 128 -25.97 13.60 18.67
C ILE A 128 -26.24 13.53 20.17
N CYS A 129 -25.82 14.57 20.92
CA CYS A 129 -25.99 14.63 22.39
C CYS A 129 -27.12 15.56 22.85
N PHE A 130 -27.73 16.33 21.95
CA PHE A 130 -28.81 17.30 22.21
C PHE A 130 -28.45 18.47 23.15
N GLU A 131 -27.16 18.72 23.39
CA GLU A 131 -26.67 19.85 24.18
C GLU A 131 -26.42 21.09 23.31
N GLU A 132 -26.54 22.28 23.90
CA GLU A 132 -26.26 23.56 23.24
C GLU A 132 -24.79 23.97 23.38
N TYR A 133 -24.15 24.29 22.25
CA TYR A 133 -22.76 24.72 22.17
C TYR A 133 -22.66 26.12 21.59
N TYR A 134 -21.72 26.92 22.10
CA TYR A 134 -21.45 28.26 21.60
C TYR A 134 -20.25 28.27 20.66
N TYR A 135 -20.40 28.86 19.46
CA TYR A 135 -19.28 29.15 18.57
C TYR A 135 -18.74 30.55 18.88
N SER A 136 -17.52 30.64 19.44
CA SER A 136 -16.79 31.89 19.48
C SER A 136 -16.13 32.13 18.12
N LEU A 137 -16.28 33.34 17.56
CA LEU A 137 -15.70 33.75 16.26
C LEU A 137 -14.16 33.92 16.29
N ASN A 138 -13.48 33.17 17.16
CA ASN A 138 -12.05 33.29 17.42
C ASN A 138 -11.38 31.91 17.44
N ALA A 139 -11.27 31.24 16.29
CA ALA A 139 -10.27 30.17 16.16
C ALA A 139 -9.98 29.89 14.68
N SER A 140 -8.89 30.48 14.19
CA SER A 140 -8.10 29.80 13.17
C SER A 140 -7.76 28.39 13.67
N SER A 141 -8.01 27.41 12.80
CA SER A 141 -7.36 26.10 12.75
C SER A 141 -7.83 25.03 13.75
N ARG A 142 -8.44 23.96 13.19
CA ARG A 142 -7.99 22.54 13.23
C ARG A 142 -9.18 21.59 13.33
N SER A 143 -9.63 21.09 12.18
CA SER A 143 -10.37 19.84 12.12
C SER A 143 -9.41 18.75 11.66
N ASN A 144 -8.85 18.00 12.61
CA ASN A 144 -8.14 16.75 12.34
C ASN A 144 -8.37 15.81 13.53
N SER A 145 -9.46 15.05 13.52
CA SER A 145 -9.60 13.84 14.32
C SER A 145 -10.77 13.03 13.79
N ILE A 146 -10.51 12.17 12.80
CA ILE A 146 -11.27 10.96 12.45
C ILE A 146 -10.52 10.24 11.29
N LEU A 147 -9.89 11.00 10.38
CA LEU A 147 -9.21 10.46 9.19
C LEU A 147 -7.94 9.63 9.47
N THR A 148 -7.26 9.84 10.60
CA THR A 148 -6.00 9.13 10.90
C THR A 148 -6.18 7.65 11.20
N ARG A 149 -7.40 7.18 11.53
CA ARG A 149 -7.66 5.76 11.78
C ARG A 149 -8.11 4.98 10.55
N GLN A 150 -8.79 5.60 9.58
CA GLN A 150 -9.26 4.88 8.40
C GLN A 150 -8.16 4.62 7.35
N VAL A 151 -7.19 5.52 7.21
CA VAL A 151 -6.10 5.37 6.21
C VAL A 151 -5.13 4.25 6.59
N MET A 152 -4.80 4.08 7.88
CA MET A 152 -3.94 2.99 8.34
C MET A 152 -4.57 1.61 8.13
N VAL A 153 -5.89 1.48 8.29
CA VAL A 153 -6.58 0.19 8.12
C VAL A 153 -6.55 -0.27 6.66
N LEU A 154 -6.69 0.64 5.69
CA LEU A 154 -6.70 0.27 4.27
C LEU A 154 -5.30 -0.12 3.75
N VAL A 155 -4.22 0.54 4.22
CA VAL A 155 -2.85 0.15 3.82
C VAL A 155 -2.43 -1.18 4.48
N GLY A 156 -2.87 -1.44 5.72
CA GLY A 156 -2.65 -2.74 6.39
C GLY A 156 -3.34 -3.92 5.71
N ILE A 157 -4.50 -3.70 5.07
CA ILE A 157 -5.23 -4.76 4.35
C ILE A 157 -4.57 -5.07 3.00
N SER A 158 -4.00 -4.08 2.30
CA SER A 158 -3.25 -4.35 1.06
C SER A 158 -1.95 -5.14 1.31
N TYR A 159 -1.29 -4.91 2.45
CA TYR A 159 -0.09 -5.67 2.82
C TYR A 159 -0.40 -7.12 3.25
N THR A 160 -1.54 -7.38 3.90
CA THR A 160 -1.92 -8.76 4.25
C THR A 160 -2.45 -9.57 3.07
N HIS A 161 -2.92 -8.91 1.99
CA HIS A 161 -3.31 -9.61 0.76
C HIS A 161 -2.11 -10.03 -0.12
N LEU A 162 -0.89 -9.52 0.15
CA LEU A 162 0.33 -9.99 -0.53
C LEU A 162 1.00 -11.20 0.15
N GLN A 163 0.56 -11.62 1.35
CA GLN A 163 1.10 -12.79 2.06
C GLN A 163 0.25 -14.06 1.93
N LEU A 164 -0.79 -14.07 1.09
CA LEU A 164 -1.64 -15.25 0.83
C LEU A 164 -1.45 -15.86 -0.56
N PHE A 165 -0.41 -15.45 -1.29
CA PHE A 165 -0.09 -15.95 -2.64
C PHE A 165 1.36 -16.42 -2.84
N GLU A 166 2.02 -16.87 -1.77
CA GLU A 166 3.19 -17.77 -1.87
C GLU A 166 2.92 -19.08 -1.14
#